data_AF-A0A7R8QKI9-F1
#
_entry.id   AF-A0A7R8QKI9-F1
#
_cell.length_a   1.000
_cell.length_b   1.000
_cell.length_c   1.000
_cell.angle_alpha   90.00
_cell.angle_beta   90.00
_cell.angle_gamma   90.00
#
_symmetry.space_group_name_H-M   'P 1'
#
loop_
_entity.id
_entity.type
_entity.pdbx_description
1 polymer ?
#
loop_
_entity_poly.entity_id
_entity_poly.type
_entity_poly.pdbx_seq_one_letter_code
_entity_poly.pdbx_strand_id
1 'polypeptide(L)'
;MERPETALVRCEFGRGLLQKALLRFFRIAVAAAFNLIILLLLVGLGIEIVRSIGELAPTLVGAAPAWSFRNLVARTLSLVVLLELLRAFVEYFQFDRIRLHVLLEAAAAFVLRELMLSLFDEKISGVNVLIWSVAVVVLVIGRSIALFSSPQNLWPPSGKRPLPETRAEGSQAGRPMVD
;
A
#
# COMPACT_ATOMS: atom_id res chain seq x y z
N MET A 1 -35.28 -35.55 -34.62
CA MET A 1 -34.43 -35.35 -33.42
C MET A 1 -33.26 -34.48 -33.83
N GLU A 2 -33.35 -33.16 -33.66
CA GLU A 2 -32.25 -32.21 -33.93
C GLU A 2 -31.81 -31.54 -32.63
N ARG A 3 -30.49 -31.34 -32.48
CA ARG A 3 -29.79 -31.15 -31.20
C ARG A 3 -29.83 -29.72 -30.65
N PRO A 4 -29.78 -29.54 -29.30
CA PRO A 4 -29.80 -28.23 -28.63
C PRO A 4 -28.42 -27.54 -28.48
N GLU A 5 -27.44 -27.78 -29.36
CA GLU A 5 -26.05 -27.33 -29.16
C GLU A 5 -25.80 -25.84 -29.49
N THR A 6 -26.71 -25.18 -30.21
CA THR A 6 -26.51 -23.79 -30.67
C THR A 6 -26.85 -22.72 -29.62
N ALA A 7 -27.60 -23.05 -28.57
CA ALA A 7 -28.01 -22.10 -27.54
C ALA A 7 -26.91 -21.82 -26.50
N LEU A 8 -26.08 -22.81 -26.17
CA LEU A 8 -25.04 -22.67 -25.14
C LEU A 8 -23.86 -21.78 -25.61
N VAL A 9 -23.46 -21.86 -26.89
CA VAL A 9 -22.34 -21.08 -27.44
C VAL A 9 -22.64 -19.57 -27.45
N ARG A 10 -23.89 -19.19 -27.69
CA ARG A 10 -24.32 -17.78 -27.71
C ARG A 10 -24.29 -17.13 -26.33
N CYS A 11 -24.52 -17.91 -25.27
CA CYS A 11 -24.54 -17.41 -23.89
C CYS A 11 -23.12 -17.19 -23.32
N GLU A 12 -22.16 -18.04 -23.68
CA GLU A 12 -20.74 -17.89 -23.31
C GLU A 12 -20.08 -16.66 -23.96
N PHE A 13 -20.38 -16.40 -25.24
CA PHE A 13 -19.81 -15.26 -25.98
C PHE A 13 -20.29 -13.90 -25.43
N GLY A 14 -21.57 -13.81 -25.05
CA GLY A 14 -22.15 -12.61 -24.44
C GLY A 14 -21.57 -12.29 -23.05
N ARG A 15 -21.35 -13.31 -22.20
CA ARG A 15 -20.73 -13.15 -20.88
C ARG A 15 -19.27 -12.68 -20.98
N GLY A 16 -18.49 -13.23 -21.90
CA GLY A 16 -17.10 -12.82 -22.12
C GLY A 16 -16.97 -11.37 -22.63
N LEU A 17 -17.92 -10.90 -23.46
CA LEU A 17 -17.96 -9.51 -23.92
C LEU A 17 -18.36 -8.54 -22.81
N LEU A 18 -19.37 -8.88 -22.01
CA LEU A 18 -19.84 -8.04 -20.90
C LEU A 18 -18.75 -7.90 -19.83
N GLN A 19 -18.06 -8.99 -19.49
CA GLN A 19 -16.94 -8.97 -18.54
C GLN A 19 -15.78 -8.11 -19.06
N LYS A 20 -15.41 -8.23 -20.34
CA LYS A 20 -14.37 -7.41 -20.96
C LYS A 20 -14.75 -5.92 -20.99
N ALA A 21 -16.01 -5.61 -21.26
CA ALA A 21 -16.51 -4.23 -21.25
C ALA A 21 -16.50 -3.65 -19.83
N LEU A 22 -16.96 -4.41 -18.84
CA LEU A 22 -16.96 -4.01 -17.43
C LEU A 22 -15.54 -3.75 -16.92
N LEU A 23 -14.60 -4.65 -17.20
CA LEU A 23 -13.19 -4.51 -16.82
C LEU A 23 -12.51 -3.33 -17.54
N ARG A 24 -12.85 -3.05 -18.80
CA ARG A 24 -12.36 -1.85 -19.51
C ARG A 24 -12.89 -0.57 -18.88
N PHE A 25 -14.18 -0.51 -18.59
CA PHE A 25 -14.79 0.66 -17.97
C PHE A 25 -14.20 0.92 -16.60
N PHE A 26 -14.08 -0.12 -15.77
CA PHE A 26 -13.43 -0.03 -14.47
C PHE A 26 -11.98 0.46 -14.58
N ARG A 27 -11.18 -0.11 -15.49
CA ARG A 27 -9.79 0.33 -15.68
C ARG A 27 -9.68 1.79 -16.15
N ILE A 28 -10.58 2.22 -17.04
CA ILE A 28 -10.63 3.61 -17.51
C ILE A 28 -11.06 4.55 -16.39
N ALA A 29 -12.09 4.18 -15.62
CA ALA A 29 -12.56 4.96 -14.49
C ALA A 29 -11.49 5.10 -13.41
N VAL A 30 -10.79 4.00 -13.09
CA VAL A 30 -9.67 4.00 -12.15
C VAL A 30 -8.52 4.87 -12.69
N ALA A 31 -8.11 4.70 -13.94
CA ALA A 31 -7.06 5.51 -14.54
C ALA A 31 -7.42 7.00 -14.59
N ALA A 32 -8.67 7.33 -14.91
CA ALA A 32 -9.19 8.70 -14.90
C ALA A 32 -9.21 9.28 -13.49
N ALA A 33 -9.66 8.51 -12.49
CA ALA A 33 -9.66 8.93 -11.10
C ALA A 33 -8.24 9.19 -10.59
N PHE A 34 -7.28 8.30 -10.86
CA PHE A 34 -5.88 8.51 -10.50
C PHE A 34 -5.29 9.75 -11.17
N ASN A 35 -5.50 9.91 -12.48
CA ASN A 35 -4.98 11.08 -13.21
C ASN A 35 -5.61 12.39 -12.68
N LEU A 36 -6.90 12.36 -12.35
CA LEU A 36 -7.60 13.49 -11.75
C LEU A 36 -7.04 13.82 -10.37
N ILE A 37 -6.88 12.82 -9.50
CA ILE A 37 -6.28 12.99 -8.17
C ILE A 37 -4.86 13.57 -8.30
N ILE A 38 -4.02 13.01 -9.17
CA ILE A 38 -2.66 13.51 -9.42
C ILE A 38 -2.69 14.98 -9.89
N LEU A 39 -3.60 15.32 -10.81
CA LEU A 39 -3.76 16.69 -11.29
C LEU A 39 -4.15 17.65 -10.15
N LEU A 40 -5.13 17.27 -9.33
CA LEU A 40 -5.56 18.06 -8.17
C LEU A 40 -4.42 18.23 -7.15
N LEU A 41 -3.64 17.16 -6.90
CA LEU A 41 -2.47 17.23 -6.03
C LEU A 41 -1.42 18.19 -6.60
N LEU A 42 -1.13 18.11 -7.89
CA LEU A 42 -0.14 18.95 -8.55
C LEU A 42 -0.54 20.43 -8.48
N VAL A 43 -1.81 20.74 -8.76
CA VAL A 43 -2.34 22.10 -8.69
C VAL A 43 -2.36 22.61 -7.25
N GLY A 44 -2.86 21.81 -6.31
CA GLY A 44 -2.91 22.17 -4.89
C GLY A 44 -1.51 22.44 -4.33
N LEU A 45 -0.53 21.59 -4.65
CA LEU A 45 0.86 21.78 -4.27
C LEU A 45 1.46 23.04 -4.90
N GLY A 46 1.17 23.29 -6.18
CA GLY A 46 1.62 24.51 -6.87
C GLY A 46 1.10 25.78 -6.20
N ILE A 47 -0.19 25.81 -5.85
CA ILE A 47 -0.81 26.94 -5.14
C ILE A 47 -0.15 27.13 -3.76
N GLU A 48 0.06 26.03 -3.02
CA GLU A 48 0.66 26.07 -1.68
C GLU A 48 2.11 26.61 -1.71
N ILE A 49 2.90 26.21 -2.71
CA ILE A 49 4.28 26.70 -2.91
C ILE A 49 4.26 28.20 -3.19
N VAL A 50 3.43 28.65 -4.15
CA VAL A 50 3.34 30.07 -4.51
C VAL A 50 2.91 30.91 -3.31
N ARG A 51 1.94 30.42 -2.54
CA ARG A 51 1.47 31.08 -1.32
C ARG A 51 2.56 31.13 -0.25
N SER A 52 3.25 30.01 0.02
CA SER A 52 4.36 29.96 0.99
C SER A 52 5.47 30.95 0.62
N ILE A 53 5.86 31.01 -0.65
CA ILE A 53 6.87 31.97 -1.10
C ILE A 53 6.37 33.41 -0.92
N GLY A 54 5.09 33.68 -1.23
CA GLY A 54 4.49 34.99 -1.04
C GLY A 54 4.44 35.44 0.43
N GLU A 55 4.20 34.52 1.37
CA GLU A 55 4.17 34.80 2.82
C GLU A 55 5.60 34.98 3.41
N LEU A 56 6.61 34.34 2.81
CA LEU A 56 8.01 34.42 3.24
C LEU A 56 8.76 35.63 2.66
N ALA A 57 8.35 36.12 1.48
CA ALA A 57 8.95 37.28 0.83
C ALA A 57 9.05 38.53 1.73
N PRO A 58 8.01 38.96 2.46
CA PRO A 58 8.09 40.13 3.34
C PRO A 58 8.88 39.87 4.65
N THR A 59 8.98 38.63 5.12
CA THR A 59 9.69 38.27 6.37
C THR A 59 11.20 38.13 6.17
N LEU A 60 11.69 37.93 4.95
CA LEU A 60 13.13 37.96 4.64
C LEU A 60 13.75 39.36 4.72
N VAL A 61 12.92 40.41 4.58
CA VAL A 61 13.36 41.82 4.60
C VAL A 61 13.35 42.39 6.03
N GLY A 62 12.64 41.77 6.98
CA GLY A 62 12.61 42.16 8.38
C GLY A 62 12.89 40.97 9.30
N ALA A 63 14.11 40.92 9.85
CA ALA A 63 14.64 39.91 10.78
C ALA A 63 13.59 38.95 11.38
N ALA A 64 13.54 37.72 10.85
CA ALA A 64 12.60 36.70 11.30
C ALA A 64 12.86 36.32 12.76
N PRO A 65 11.89 36.49 13.68
CA PRO A 65 12.00 36.00 15.05
C PRO A 65 12.13 34.47 15.04
N ALA A 66 12.93 33.89 15.93
CA ALA A 66 13.12 32.43 16.06
C ALA A 66 11.79 31.65 16.19
N TRP A 67 10.73 32.31 16.68
CA TRP A 67 9.36 31.80 16.75
C TRP A 67 8.79 31.40 15.38
N SER A 68 9.19 32.07 14.31
CA SER A 68 8.74 31.77 12.94
C SER A 68 9.27 30.41 12.46
N PHE A 69 10.50 30.04 12.81
CA PHE A 69 11.10 28.77 12.39
C PHE A 69 10.44 27.57 13.08
N ARG A 70 10.23 27.63 14.40
CA ARG A 70 9.50 26.59 15.14
C ARG A 70 8.11 26.36 14.56
N ASN A 71 7.39 27.43 14.23
CA ASN A 71 6.05 27.34 13.67
C ASN A 71 6.04 26.73 12.27
N LEU A 72 7.08 27.02 11.46
CA LEU A 72 7.27 26.41 10.14
C LEU A 72 7.50 24.90 10.28
N VAL A 73 8.46 24.50 11.12
CA VAL A 73 8.78 23.08 11.39
C VAL A 73 7.53 22.36 11.91
N ALA A 74 6.78 22.94 12.84
CA ALA A 74 5.58 22.34 13.40
C ALA A 74 4.50 22.06 12.34
N ARG A 75 4.29 23.01 11.42
CA ARG A 75 3.34 22.88 10.32
C ARG A 75 3.80 21.79 9.35
N THR A 76 5.07 21.80 8.95
CA THR A 76 5.63 20.80 8.04
C THR A 76 5.58 19.39 8.64
N LEU A 77 6.00 19.21 9.89
CA LEU A 77 5.94 17.91 10.57
C LEU A 77 4.50 17.39 10.69
N SER A 78 3.52 18.29 10.89
CA SER A 78 2.11 17.90 10.92
C SER A 78 1.63 17.39 9.56
N LEU A 79 2.13 17.94 8.44
CA LEU A 79 1.86 17.41 7.10
C LEU A 79 2.51 16.04 6.87
N VAL A 80 3.74 15.82 7.35
CA VAL A 80 4.40 14.51 7.26
C VAL A 80 3.59 13.44 7.99
N VAL A 81 3.12 13.74 9.21
CA VAL A 81 2.26 12.81 9.96
C VAL A 81 0.95 12.55 9.22
N LEU A 82 0.33 13.59 8.65
CA LEU A 82 -0.88 13.42 7.83
C LEU A 82 -0.63 12.52 6.61
N LEU A 83 0.52 12.67 5.94
CA LEU A 83 0.90 11.85 4.78
C LEU A 83 1.07 10.37 5.17
N GLU A 84 1.68 10.08 6.32
CA GLU A 84 1.82 8.71 6.82
C GLU A 84 0.47 8.09 7.20
N LEU A 85 -0.43 8.87 7.83
CA LEU A 85 -1.79 8.42 8.10
C LEU A 85 -2.54 8.14 6.80
N LEU A 86 -2.47 9.03 5.82
CA LEU A 86 -3.09 8.84 4.51
C LEU A 86 -2.56 7.58 3.83
N ARG A 87 -1.24 7.34 3.87
CA ARG A 87 -0.64 6.11 3.35
C ARG A 87 -1.21 4.88 4.06
N ALA A 88 -1.34 4.91 5.38
CA ALA A 88 -1.94 3.81 6.14
C ALA A 88 -3.40 3.54 5.75
N PHE A 89 -4.18 4.59 5.47
CA PHE A 89 -5.54 4.45 4.97
C PHE A 89 -5.59 3.87 3.56
N VAL A 90 -4.75 4.36 2.63
CA VAL A 90 -4.69 3.84 1.26
C VAL A 90 -4.31 2.35 1.27
N GLU A 91 -3.33 1.97 2.08
CA GLU A 91 -2.92 0.58 2.26
C GLU A 91 -4.06 -0.30 2.79
N TYR A 92 -4.82 0.19 3.78
CA TYR A 92 -5.99 -0.50 4.31
C TYR A 92 -7.01 -0.81 3.20
N PHE A 93 -7.32 0.16 2.33
CA PHE A 93 -8.25 -0.04 1.22
C PHE A 93 -7.72 -0.98 0.14
N GLN A 94 -6.41 -1.08 -0.05
CA GLN A 94 -5.83 -1.99 -1.05
C GLN A 94 -5.83 -3.46 -0.60
N PHE A 95 -5.70 -3.72 0.70
CA PHE A 95 -5.51 -5.09 1.22
C PHE A 95 -6.63 -5.59 2.13
N ASP A 96 -7.70 -4.81 2.34
CA ASP A 96 -8.85 -5.10 3.24
C ASP A 96 -8.44 -5.46 4.69
N ARG A 97 -7.20 -5.15 5.09
CA ARG A 97 -6.65 -5.48 6.41
C ARG A 97 -5.68 -4.41 6.88
N ILE A 98 -5.73 -4.10 8.18
CA ILE A 98 -4.78 -3.20 8.83
C ILE A 98 -3.49 -3.98 9.07
N ARG A 99 -2.43 -3.66 8.31
CA ARG A 99 -1.08 -4.23 8.52
C ARG A 99 -0.42 -3.52 9.69
N LEU A 100 -0.04 -4.29 10.72
CA LEU A 100 0.55 -3.75 11.94
C LEU A 100 1.83 -2.93 11.67
N HIS A 101 2.68 -3.36 10.74
CA HIS A 101 3.90 -2.62 10.38
C HIS A 101 3.61 -1.25 9.77
N VAL A 102 2.52 -1.11 9.01
CA VAL A 102 2.10 0.18 8.42
C VAL A 102 1.55 1.11 9.49
N LEU A 103 0.76 0.58 10.43
CA LEU A 103 0.28 1.35 11.56
C LEU A 103 1.44 1.82 12.47
N LEU A 104 2.45 0.97 12.67
CA LEU A 104 3.65 1.32 13.43
C LEU A 104 4.51 2.36 12.73
N GLU A 105 4.56 2.39 11.40
CA GLU A 105 5.21 3.45 10.62
C GLU A 105 4.51 4.80 10.83
N ALA A 106 3.18 4.83 10.72
CA ALA A 106 2.39 6.03 10.95
C ALA A 106 2.48 6.51 12.42
N ALA A 107 2.42 5.59 13.37
CA ALA A 107 2.60 5.90 14.78
C ALA A 107 4.02 6.42 15.09
N ALA A 108 5.04 5.88 14.43
CA ALA A 108 6.42 6.35 14.60
C ALA A 108 6.57 7.79 14.13
N ALA A 109 5.99 8.14 12.97
CA ALA A 109 5.96 9.52 12.50
C ALA A 109 5.24 10.46 13.48
N PHE A 110 4.12 10.02 14.06
CA PHE A 110 3.39 10.80 15.07
C PHE A 110 4.22 11.06 16.34
N VAL A 111 4.85 10.01 16.89
CA VAL A 111 5.71 10.13 18.08
C VAL A 111 6.94 10.99 17.78
N LEU A 112 7.55 10.82 16.61
CA LEU A 112 8.68 11.64 16.17
C LEU A 112 8.31 13.12 16.04
N ARG A 113 7.09 13.42 15.55
CA ARG A 113 6.59 14.80 15.52
C ARG A 113 6.57 15.40 16.91
N GLU A 114 6.02 14.71 17.89
CA GLU A 114 5.88 15.23 19.24
C GLU A 114 7.25 15.37 19.94
N LEU A 115 8.17 14.42 19.71
CA LEU A 115 9.56 14.53 20.15
C LEU A 115 10.24 15.78 19.57
N MET A 116 10.13 15.99 18.26
CA MET A 116 10.72 17.14 17.58
C MET A 116 10.12 18.44 18.09
N LEU A 117 8.79 18.54 18.20
CA LEU A 117 8.13 19.73 18.76
C LEU A 117 8.59 20.03 20.18
N SER A 118 8.74 19.00 21.02
CA SER A 118 9.25 19.16 22.39
C SER A 118 10.71 19.60 22.43
N LEU A 119 11.54 19.22 21.44
CA LEU A 119 12.94 19.65 21.35
C LEU A 119 13.08 21.10 20.87
N PHE A 120 12.12 21.58 20.07
CA PHE A 120 12.08 22.97 19.62
C PHE A 120 11.41 23.93 20.61
N ASP A 121 10.97 23.44 21.78
CA ASP A 121 10.35 24.28 22.80
C ASP A 121 11.39 24.97 23.68
N GLU A 122 11.19 26.25 24.03
CA GLU A 122 12.16 27.04 24.80
C GLU A 122 12.32 26.55 26.25
N LYS A 123 11.39 25.73 26.77
CA LYS A 123 11.41 25.15 28.11
C LYS A 123 11.42 23.62 28.05
N ILE A 124 12.57 23.06 27.69
CA ILE A 124 12.75 21.62 27.64
C ILE A 124 12.72 21.03 29.05
N SER A 125 11.67 20.27 29.36
CA SER A 125 11.70 19.31 30.47
C SER A 125 12.42 18.06 30.00
N GLY A 126 13.64 17.82 30.48
CA GLY A 126 14.47 16.67 30.06
C GLY A 126 13.78 15.32 30.25
N VAL A 127 12.87 15.22 31.23
CA VAL A 127 12.04 14.03 31.46
C VAL A 127 11.08 13.79 30.29
N ASN A 128 10.47 14.84 29.74
CA ASN A 128 9.55 14.72 28.62
C ASN A 128 10.27 14.18 27.37
N VAL A 129 11.46 14.71 27.08
CA VAL A 129 12.31 14.25 25.96
C VAL A 129 12.69 12.78 26.13
N LEU A 130 13.00 12.35 27.35
CA LEU A 130 13.32 10.96 27.64
C LEU A 130 12.12 10.03 27.39
N ILE A 131 10.92 10.42 27.82
CA ILE A 131 9.68 9.66 27.57
C ILE A 131 9.44 9.50 26.06
N TRP A 132 9.53 10.59 25.30
CA TRP A 132 9.36 10.55 23.85
C TRP A 132 10.42 9.71 23.15
N SER A 133 11.66 9.76 23.63
CA SER A 133 12.76 8.95 23.09
C SER A 133 12.53 7.45 23.34
N VAL A 134 12.09 7.08 24.54
CA VAL A 134 11.70 5.70 24.87
C VAL A 134 10.54 5.25 24.01
N ALA A 135 9.53 6.11 23.79
CA ALA A 135 8.41 5.79 22.90
C ALA A 135 8.88 5.48 21.47
N VAL A 136 9.81 6.27 20.91
CA VAL A 136 10.41 5.98 19.58
C VAL A 136 11.10 4.61 19.58
N VAL A 137 11.92 4.31 20.58
CA VAL A 137 12.62 3.02 20.68
C VAL A 137 11.63 1.86 20.72
N VAL A 138 10.58 1.96 21.54
CA VAL A 138 9.53 0.94 21.63
C VAL A 138 8.84 0.73 20.28
N LEU A 139 8.51 1.82 19.57
CA LEU A 139 7.89 1.71 18.25
C LEU A 139 8.80 1.08 17.20
N VAL A 140 10.10 1.41 17.19
CA VAL A 140 11.06 0.81 16.26
C VAL A 140 11.21 -0.68 16.52
N ILE A 141 11.32 -1.09 17.79
CA ILE A 141 11.37 -2.50 18.17
C ILE A 141 10.07 -3.21 17.75
N GLY A 142 8.92 -2.61 18.05
CA GLY A 142 7.62 -3.14 17.65
C GLY A 142 7.51 -3.33 16.14
N ARG A 143 8.00 -2.36 15.35
CA ARG A 143 8.04 -2.44 13.88
C ARG A 143 8.92 -3.58 13.41
N SER A 144 10.13 -3.70 13.95
CA SER A 144 11.05 -4.79 13.61
C SER A 144 10.40 -6.15 13.88
N ILE A 145 9.79 -6.34 15.06
CA ILE A 145 9.08 -7.58 15.41
C ILE A 145 7.92 -7.84 14.44
N ALA A 146 7.12 -6.82 14.11
CA ALA A 146 5.98 -6.95 13.20
C ALA A 146 6.40 -7.36 11.77
N LEU A 147 7.60 -6.96 11.32
CA LEU A 147 8.17 -7.39 10.05
C LEU A 147 8.62 -8.87 10.09
N PHE A 148 9.30 -9.27 11.16
CA PHE A 148 9.75 -10.66 11.33
C PHE A 148 8.60 -11.65 11.55
N SER A 149 7.50 -11.21 12.16
CA SER A 149 6.39 -12.08 12.53
C SER A 149 5.44 -12.41 11.38
N SER A 150 5.70 -11.96 10.14
CA SER A 150 4.84 -12.22 8.98
C SER A 150 5.17 -13.59 8.36
N PRO A 151 4.47 -14.69 8.68
CA PRO A 151 4.84 -16.04 8.27
C PRO A 151 4.28 -16.29 6.87
N GLN A 152 5.07 -16.00 5.83
CA GLN A 152 4.70 -16.29 4.43
C GLN A 152 5.19 -17.65 3.93
N ASN A 153 5.59 -18.60 4.79
CA ASN A 153 6.16 -19.88 4.33
C ASN A 153 5.49 -21.16 4.87
N LEU A 154 4.28 -21.09 5.44
CA LEU A 154 3.55 -22.30 5.85
C LEU A 154 2.52 -22.76 4.81
N TRP A 155 2.92 -22.90 3.55
CA TRP A 155 2.21 -23.76 2.60
C TRP A 155 3.21 -24.77 2.04
N PRO A 156 3.12 -26.07 2.42
CA PRO A 156 4.00 -27.08 1.84
C PRO A 156 3.73 -27.18 0.33
N PRO A 157 4.78 -27.28 -0.51
CA PRO A 157 4.60 -27.43 -1.95
C PRO A 157 3.77 -28.68 -2.21
N SER A 158 2.64 -28.49 -2.89
CA SER A 158 1.71 -29.54 -3.29
C SER A 158 2.50 -30.68 -3.94
N GLY A 159 2.66 -31.76 -3.19
CA GLY A 159 3.32 -32.97 -3.65
C GLY A 159 2.59 -33.45 -4.89
N LYS A 160 3.28 -33.43 -6.02
CA LYS A 160 2.87 -34.18 -7.21
C LYS A 160 2.79 -35.64 -6.78
N ARG A 161 1.59 -36.11 -6.48
CA ARG A 161 1.30 -37.53 -6.35
C ARG A 161 1.64 -38.16 -7.70
N PRO A 162 2.54 -39.16 -7.78
CA PRO A 162 2.66 -39.95 -8.99
C PRO A 162 1.32 -40.64 -9.20
N LEU A 163 0.69 -40.40 -10.36
CA LEU A 163 -0.50 -41.14 -10.76
C LEU A 163 -0.12 -42.62 -10.89
N PRO A 164 -0.98 -43.56 -10.45
CA PRO A 164 -0.78 -44.97 -10.78
C PRO A 164 -0.90 -45.09 -12.30
N GLU A 165 0.15 -45.62 -12.91
CA GLU A 165 0.25 -45.86 -14.34
C GLU A 165 -0.94 -46.72 -14.78
N THR A 166 -1.85 -46.11 -15.54
CA THR A 166 -2.97 -46.80 -16.16
C THR A 166 -2.40 -47.75 -17.21
N ARG A 167 -2.38 -49.03 -16.86
CA ARG A 167 -2.27 -50.19 -17.76
C ARG A 167 -2.97 -49.92 -19.09
N ALA A 168 -2.20 -49.70 -20.15
CA ALA A 168 -2.66 -49.75 -21.53
C ALA A 168 -1.48 -49.93 -22.51
N GLU A 169 -0.87 -51.11 -22.53
CA GLU A 169 -0.30 -51.65 -23.78
C GLU A 169 -0.94 -53.02 -24.04
N GLY A 170 -2.00 -52.99 -24.84
CA GLY A 170 -2.43 -54.13 -25.62
C GLY A 170 -2.01 -53.92 -27.06
N SER A 171 -1.58 -55.02 -27.68
CA SER A 171 -1.56 -55.27 -29.13
C SER A 171 -0.26 -55.02 -29.88
N GLN A 172 0.53 -56.10 -30.01
CA GLN A 172 0.95 -56.74 -31.28
C GLN A 172 2.17 -57.64 -30.97
N ALA A 173 2.46 -58.78 -31.58
CA ALA A 173 1.82 -59.69 -32.52
C ALA A 173 2.86 -60.81 -32.69
N GLY A 174 2.46 -62.09 -32.77
CA GLY A 174 3.37 -63.14 -33.22
C GLY A 174 3.16 -64.51 -32.58
N ARG A 175 2.21 -65.28 -33.12
CA ARG A 175 2.36 -66.75 -33.25
C ARG A 175 3.23 -67.00 -34.49
N PRO A 176 4.13 -68.00 -34.50
CA PRO A 176 3.78 -69.41 -34.77
C PRO A 176 4.39 -70.38 -33.72
N MET A 177 3.71 -71.45 -33.30
CA MET A 177 3.76 -72.84 -33.81
C MET A 177 5.15 -73.49 -33.86
N VAL A 178 5.18 -74.83 -33.59
CA VAL A 178 6.31 -75.80 -33.60
C VAL A 178 6.92 -75.98 -32.19
N ASP A 179 6.94 -77.12 -31.50
CA ASP A 179 6.56 -78.55 -31.72
C ASP A 179 6.08 -79.14 -30.38
#